data_AF-A0A6H2GRX2-F1
#
_entry.id   AF-A0A6H2GRX2-F1
#
_cell.length_a   1.000
_cell.length_b   1.000
_cell.length_c   1.000
_cell.angle_alpha   90.00
_cell.angle_beta   90.00
_cell.angle_gamma   90.00
#
_symmetry.space_group_name_H-M   'P 1'
#
loop_
_entity.id
_entity.type
_entity.pdbx_description
1 polymer ?
#
loop_
_entity_poly.entity_id
_entity_poly.type
_entity_poly.pdbx_seq_one_letter_code
_entity_poly.pdbx_strand_id
1 'polypeptide(L)' 'MSSPDPKDDPPIRGGQAGASHRDIGEAENGSMVQDVEDMKRLGNDMERVRTNAELEEEGLVPDPVQE' A
#
# COMPACT_ATOMS: atom_id res chain seq x y z
N MET A 1 -24.89 1.49 8.43
CA MET A 1 -24.46 0.80 7.20
C MET A 1 -23.28 -0.06 7.61
N SER A 2 -23.33 -1.37 7.40
CA SER A 2 -22.20 -2.26 7.74
C SER A 2 -21.06 -1.93 6.79
N SER A 3 -19.87 -1.62 7.31
CA SER A 3 -18.66 -1.52 6.48
C SER A 3 -18.45 -2.85 5.75
N PRO A 4 -17.97 -2.84 4.49
CA PRO A 4 -17.68 -4.07 3.76
C PRO A 4 -16.63 -4.90 4.50
N ASP A 5 -16.78 -6.23 4.45
CA ASP A 5 -15.83 -7.14 5.09
C ASP A 5 -14.42 -6.93 4.46
N PRO A 6 -13.33 -7.02 5.24
CA PRO A 6 -11.96 -6.79 4.75
C PRO A 6 -11.55 -7.64 3.55
N LYS A 7 -12.21 -8.79 3.38
CA LYS A 7 -11.98 -9.73 2.27
C LYS A 7 -12.61 -9.27 0.96
N ASP A 8 -13.53 -8.30 1.02
CA ASP A 8 -14.25 -7.76 -0.13
C ASP A 8 -13.55 -6.54 -0.73
N ASP A 9 -12.52 -6.00 -0.07
CA ASP A 9 -11.73 -4.91 -0.62
C ASP A 9 -11.01 -5.41 -1.89
N PRO A 10 -11.20 -4.73 -3.04
CA PRO A 10 -10.48 -5.11 -4.25
C PRO A 10 -8.98 -4.93 -3.98
N PRO A 11 -8.14 -5.89 -4.43
CA PRO A 11 -6.72 -5.86 -4.16
C PRO A 11 -6.13 -4.53 -4.60
N ILE A 12 -5.22 -4.01 -3.79
CA ILE A 12 -4.41 -2.82 -4.11
C ILE A 12 -3.59 -3.15 -5.36
N ARG A 13 -3.96 -2.58 -6.51
CA ARG A 13 -3.35 -2.84 -7.83
C ARG A 13 -2.56 -1.64 -8.36
N GLY A 14 -2.39 -0.57 -7.57
CA GLY A 14 -1.85 0.71 -8.04
C GLY A 14 -0.32 0.79 -8.08
N GLY A 15 0.38 -0.12 -7.40
CA GLY A 15 1.84 -0.13 -7.38
C GLY A 15 2.47 -0.69 -8.67
N GLN A 16 3.62 -0.15 -9.06
CA GLN A 16 4.48 -0.67 -10.12
C GLN A 16 5.30 -1.92 -9.71
N ALA A 17 4.84 -2.67 -8.70
CA ALA A 17 5.50 -3.90 -8.26
C ALA A 17 5.51 -4.92 -9.41
N GLY A 18 6.68 -5.18 -9.98
CA GLY A 18 6.86 -6.03 -11.17
C GLY A 18 6.94 -5.28 -12.50
N ALA A 19 6.78 -3.96 -12.53
CA ALA A 19 7.14 -3.15 -13.69
C ALA A 19 8.67 -3.09 -13.86
N SER A 20 9.12 -2.82 -15.08
CA SER A 20 10.54 -2.63 -15.39
C SER A 20 11.11 -1.53 -14.48
N HIS A 21 12.23 -1.80 -13.80
CA HIS A 21 12.95 -0.75 -13.09
C HIS A 21 13.48 0.31 -14.07
N ARG A 22 13.64 1.54 -13.59
CA ARG A 22 14.43 2.57 -14.30
C ARG A 22 15.85 2.06 -14.55
N ASP A 23 16.46 2.54 -15.62
CA ASP A 23 17.87 2.30 -15.88
C ASP A 23 18.72 2.86 -14.73
N ILE A 24 19.86 2.20 -14.45
CA ILE A 24 20.70 2.52 -13.29
C ILE A 24 21.12 4.00 -13.25
N GLY A 25 21.31 4.63 -14.42
CA GLY A 25 21.70 6.05 -14.52
C GLY A 25 20.57 7.04 -14.22
N GLU A 26 19.31 6.60 -14.25
CA GLU A 26 18.11 7.40 -13.99
C GLU A 26 17.42 7.00 -12.68
N ALA A 27 17.84 5.88 -12.09
CA ALA A 27 17.35 5.39 -10.82
C ALA A 27 17.80 6.31 -9.68
N GLU A 28 16.85 6.78 -8.89
CA GLU A 28 17.11 7.64 -7.76
C GLU A 28 17.07 6.83 -6.46
N ASN A 29 18.25 6.52 -5.92
CA ASN A 29 18.37 5.88 -4.62
C ASN A 29 17.68 6.74 -3.56
N GLY A 30 16.78 6.14 -2.78
CA GLY A 30 15.97 6.84 -1.78
C GLY A 30 14.55 7.20 -2.24
N SER A 31 14.22 6.99 -3.53
CA SER A 31 12.83 6.98 -4.00
C SER A 31 12.31 5.55 -4.10
N MET A 32 11.15 5.27 -3.52
CA MET A 32 10.43 4.01 -3.71
C MET A 32 9.55 4.02 -4.98
N VAL A 33 9.37 5.18 -5.59
CA VAL A 33 8.48 5.40 -6.75
C VAL A 33 9.29 5.68 -8.01
N GLN A 34 8.75 5.32 -9.18
CA GLN A 34 9.41 5.58 -10.46
C GLN A 34 9.10 6.97 -11.04
N ASP A 35 7.88 7.47 -10.79
CA ASP A 35 7.40 8.75 -11.31
C ASP A 35 6.32 9.37 -10.38
N VAL A 36 5.83 10.55 -10.76
CA VAL A 36 4.82 11.29 -9.99
C VAL A 36 3.45 10.61 -10.01
N GLU A 37 3.12 9.90 -11.08
CA GLU A 37 1.85 9.16 -11.15
C GLU A 37 1.89 7.98 -10.17
N ASP A 38 3.03 7.30 -10.09
CA ASP A 38 3.30 6.23 -9.14
C ASP A 38 3.21 6.70 -7.69
N MET A 39 3.75 7.89 -7.40
CA MET A 39 3.57 8.53 -6.11
C MET A 39 2.10 8.75 -5.73
N LYS A 40 1.28 9.23 -6.68
CA LYS A 40 -0.15 9.44 -6.44
C LYS A 40 -0.89 8.12 -6.21
N ARG A 41 -0.59 7.09 -7.01
CA ARG A 41 -1.19 5.76 -6.86
C ARG A 41 -0.84 5.18 -5.49
N LEU A 42 0.44 5.21 -5.11
CA LEU A 42 0.90 4.74 -3.81
C LEU A 42 0.19 5.47 -2.66
N GLY A 43 0.03 6.79 -2.74
CA GLY A 43 -0.71 7.56 -1.72
C GLY A 43 -2.15 7.09 -1.54
N ASN A 44 -2.91 6.95 -2.64
CA ASN A 44 -4.29 6.44 -2.60
C ASN A 44 -4.37 5.01 -2.07
N ASP A 45 -3.37 4.20 -2.41
CA ASP A 45 -3.28 2.81 -1.95
C ASP A 45 -3.02 2.76 -0.43
N MET A 46 -2.15 3.63 0.09
CA MET A 46 -1.85 3.73 1.53
C MET A 46 -3.05 4.22 2.36
N GLU A 47 -3.88 5.11 1.81
CA GLU A 47 -5.11 5.58 2.49
C GLU A 47 -6.13 4.46 2.73
N ARG A 48 -6.04 3.36 1.96
CA ARG A 48 -6.95 2.22 2.08
C ARG A 48 -6.43 1.13 3.02
N VAL A 49 -5.18 1.24 3.48
CA VAL A 49 -4.58 0.27 4.40
C VAL A 49 -5.03 0.60 5.82
N ARG A 50 -5.66 -0.38 6.48
CA ARG A 50 -6.12 -0.26 7.87
C ARG A 50 -4.93 -0.26 8.81
N THR A 51 -5.03 0.53 9.86
CA THR A 51 -4.09 0.54 10.97
C THR A 51 -4.33 -0.66 11.89
N ASN A 52 -3.32 -1.02 12.69
CA ASN A 52 -3.48 -2.08 13.69
C ASN A 52 -4.65 -1.81 14.67
N ALA A 53 -4.90 -0.55 15.02
CA ALA A 53 -6.02 -0.18 15.90
C ALA A 53 -7.39 -0.42 15.24
N GLU A 54 -7.55 -0.11 13.95
CA GLU A 54 -8.79 -0.36 13.20
C GLU A 54 -9.02 -1.86 13.01
N LEU A 55 -7.95 -2.64 12.77
CA LEU A 55 -8.04 -4.10 12.69
C LEU A 55 -8.52 -4.70 14.03
N GLU A 56 -8.03 -4.21 15.16
CA GLU A 56 -8.48 -4.65 16.49
C GLU A 56 -9.96 -4.31 16.76
N GLU A 57 -10.44 -3.12 16.38
CA GLU A 57 -11.84 -2.71 16.52
C GLU A 57 -12.78 -3.63 15.72
N GLU A 58 -12.35 -4.06 14.55
CA GLU A 58 -13.07 -4.98 13.67
C GLU A 58 -12.93 -6.47 14.09
N GLY A 59 -12.19 -6.76 15.16
CA GLY A 59 -11.95 -8.12 15.65
C GLY A 59 -11.01 -8.95 14.78
N LEU A 60 -10.16 -8.29 14.00
CA LEU A 60 -9.13 -8.89 13.16
C LEU A 60 -7.79 -8.97 13.89
N VAL A 61 -6.88 -9.77 13.35
CA VAL A 61 -5.53 -9.93 13.90
C VAL A 61 -4.63 -8.83 13.32
N PRO A 62 -4.03 -7.96 14.16
CA PRO A 62 -3.10 -6.92 13.70
C PRO A 62 -1.75 -7.50 13.26
N ASP A 63 -0.99 -6.71 12.51
CA ASP A 63 0.33 -7.13 12.05
C ASP A 63 1.35 -7.21 13.21
N PRO A 64 2.30 -8.17 13.19
CA PRO A 64 3.31 -8.30 14.23
C PRO A 64 4.21 -7.06 14.31
N VAL A 65 4.39 -6.52 15.51
CA VAL A 65 5.34 -5.43 15.77
C VAL A 65 6.76 -6.00 15.87
N GLN A 66 7.73 -5.32 15.25
CA GLN A 66 9.15 -5.69 15.34
C GLN A 66 9.79 -5.04 16.59
N GLU A 67 10.53 -5.82 17.40
CA GLU A 67 11.28 -5.36 18.58
C GLU A 67 12.68 -4.80 18.24
#